data_AF-A0A9Q1JD58-F1
#
_entry.id   AF-A0A9Q1JD58-F1
#
_cell.length_a   1.000
_cell.length_b   1.000
_cell.length_c   1.000
_cell.angle_alpha   90.00
_cell.angle_beta   90.00
_cell.angle_gamma   90.00
#
_symmetry.space_group_name_H-M   'P 1'
#
loop_
_entity.id
_entity.type
_entity.pdbx_description
1 polymer ?
#
loop_
_entity_poly.entity_id
_entity_poly.type
_entity_poly.pdbx_seq_one_letter_code
_entity_poly.pdbx_strand_id
1 'polypeptide(L)'
;MLAQPKVVDQTAEQQQNSIRPTEPDHHIPCTDDERPRKRQFQKSLLIRPGQLYSAQHPRRIALDKKVVTFVTKDMQPISIVEDQGFKELMKEADPNYTLPCRKKLCTLLNCQYEVTKNKVQEQMKAADHVSDYGHVDIGQY
;
A
#
# COMPACT_ATOMS: atom_id res chain seq x y z
N MET A 1 -30.73 89.83 22.89
CA MET A 1 -31.31 89.28 21.65
C MET A 1 -31.07 87.77 21.62
N LEU A 2 -32.18 87.03 21.54
CA LEU A 2 -32.42 85.69 20.95
C LEU A 2 -31.45 84.50 21.16
N ALA A 3 -32.03 83.46 21.80
CA ALA A 3 -32.09 82.03 21.43
C ALA A 3 -30.86 81.09 21.52
N GLN A 4 -31.02 80.02 22.30
CA GLN A 4 -30.44 78.66 22.10
C GLN A 4 -31.27 77.89 21.02
N PRO A 5 -30.86 76.75 20.37
CA PRO A 5 -30.37 75.49 21.00
C PRO A 5 -29.50 74.49 20.16
N LYS A 6 -29.25 73.31 20.78
CA LYS A 6 -28.72 71.97 20.39
C LYS A 6 -28.94 71.42 18.95
N VAL A 7 -28.15 70.36 18.60
CA VAL A 7 -28.50 69.02 17.96
C VAL A 7 -27.27 68.49 17.15
N VAL A 8 -26.51 67.44 17.53
CA VAL A 8 -26.60 65.96 17.25
C VAL A 8 -26.92 65.57 15.78
N ASP A 9 -26.02 64.89 15.03
CA ASP A 9 -26.20 63.49 14.55
C ASP A 9 -25.03 62.94 13.68
N GLN A 10 -25.02 61.61 13.52
CA GLN A 10 -24.04 60.64 13.00
C GLN A 10 -24.07 60.41 11.46
N THR A 11 -22.95 59.97 10.84
CA THR A 11 -22.84 59.05 9.66
C THR A 11 -21.33 58.80 9.35
N ALA A 12 -20.71 57.62 9.56
CA ALA A 12 -20.68 56.35 8.81
C ALA A 12 -19.72 56.29 7.59
N GLU A 13 -18.98 55.17 7.47
CA GLU A 13 -18.30 54.59 6.27
C GLU A 13 -16.90 55.10 5.85
N GLN A 14 -15.96 54.33 5.29
CA GLN A 14 -15.46 52.94 5.38
C GLN A 14 -14.24 52.83 4.40
N GLN A 15 -13.28 51.93 4.69
CA GLN A 15 -12.37 51.22 3.73
C GLN A 15 -11.21 52.02 3.06
N GLN A 16 -10.02 51.51 2.68
CA GLN A 16 -9.44 50.16 2.52
C GLN A 16 -7.87 50.27 2.44
N ASN A 17 -7.18 49.22 2.89
CA ASN A 17 -5.72 48.95 2.79
C ASN A 17 -5.10 48.94 1.38
N SER A 18 -3.77 49.14 1.29
CA SER A 18 -2.90 48.45 0.30
C SER A 18 -1.44 48.34 0.77
N ILE A 19 -1.02 47.14 1.19
CA ILE A 19 0.38 46.74 1.41
C ILE A 19 0.63 45.44 0.61
N ARG A 20 1.86 45.36 0.10
CA ARG A 20 2.46 44.55 -0.98
C ARG A 20 2.20 43.03 -0.95
N PRO A 21 2.27 42.35 -2.10
CA PRO A 21 2.17 40.89 -2.19
C PRO A 21 3.50 40.22 -1.86
N THR A 22 3.47 39.25 -0.95
CA THR A 22 4.52 38.25 -0.73
C THR A 22 4.03 36.89 -1.23
N GLU A 23 4.90 36.26 -2.03
CA GLU A 23 4.97 34.87 -2.51
C GLU A 23 3.95 33.87 -1.90
N PRO A 24 3.13 33.17 -2.71
CA PRO A 24 2.31 32.06 -2.23
C PRO A 24 3.15 30.78 -2.08
N ASP A 25 3.19 30.28 -0.85
CA ASP A 25 3.53 28.89 -0.52
C ASP A 25 2.85 27.93 -1.50
N HIS A 26 3.64 27.02 -2.10
CA HIS A 26 3.09 25.86 -2.81
C HIS A 26 2.50 24.87 -1.80
N HIS A 27 1.37 25.26 -1.20
CA HIS A 27 0.44 24.34 -0.58
C HIS A 27 -0.10 23.44 -1.70
N ILE A 28 0.27 22.16 -1.70
CA ILE A 28 -0.45 21.17 -2.50
C ILE A 28 -1.88 21.20 -1.96
N PRO A 29 -2.89 21.63 -2.75
CA PRO A 29 -4.25 21.55 -2.28
C PRO A 29 -4.61 20.07 -2.24
N CYS A 30 -4.76 19.50 -1.04
CA CYS A 30 -5.66 18.37 -0.89
C CYS A 30 -7.04 18.89 -1.24
N THR A 31 -7.43 18.77 -2.51
CA THR A 31 -8.80 19.05 -2.92
C THR A 31 -9.68 17.98 -2.31
N ASP A 32 -10.43 18.36 -1.28
CA ASP A 32 -11.54 17.59 -0.74
C ASP A 32 -12.65 17.50 -1.82
N ASP A 33 -12.54 16.52 -2.72
CA ASP A 33 -13.68 16.07 -3.54
C ASP A 33 -14.57 15.20 -2.63
N GLU A 34 -15.38 15.87 -1.81
CA GLU A 34 -16.47 15.29 -1.03
C GLU A 34 -17.56 14.79 -1.99
N ARG A 35 -17.33 13.63 -2.61
CA ARG A 35 -18.37 12.87 -3.29
C ARG A 35 -19.11 12.04 -2.23
N PRO A 36 -20.43 12.24 -2.01
CA PRO A 36 -21.17 11.49 -0.99
C PRO A 36 -21.33 10.04 -1.43
N ARG A 37 -20.39 9.18 -1.02
CA ARG A 37 -20.59 7.72 -1.07
C ARG A 37 -21.67 7.39 -0.06
N LYS A 38 -22.84 6.97 -0.56
CA LYS A 38 -23.87 6.31 0.24
C LYS A 38 -23.21 5.15 0.99
N ARG A 39 -22.91 5.36 2.27
CA ARG A 39 -22.36 4.34 3.16
C ARG A 39 -23.43 3.26 3.29
N GLN A 40 -23.34 2.23 2.46
CA GLN A 40 -23.98 0.97 2.79
C GLN A 40 -23.32 0.51 4.09
N PHE A 41 -24.05 0.64 5.18
CA PHE A 41 -23.65 0.12 6.49
C PHE A 41 -23.65 -1.40 6.39
N GLN A 42 -22.54 -1.95 5.91
CA GLN A 42 -22.31 -3.38 5.89
C GLN A 42 -22.17 -3.83 7.34
N LYS A 43 -23.09 -4.70 7.75
CA LYS A 43 -23.29 -5.12 9.13
C LYS A 43 -22.05 -5.86 9.65
N SER A 44 -21.67 -5.50 10.88
CA SER A 44 -20.69 -6.10 11.81
C SER A 44 -19.19 -5.98 11.51
N LEU A 45 -18.61 -4.84 11.93
CA LEU A 45 -17.19 -4.69 12.28
C LEU A 45 -16.90 -5.22 13.71
N LEU A 46 -17.43 -6.38 14.08
CA LEU A 46 -16.99 -7.01 15.32
C LEU A 46 -15.68 -7.74 15.04
N ILE A 47 -14.58 -6.98 15.07
CA ILE A 47 -13.26 -7.57 15.31
C ILE A 47 -13.39 -8.21 16.69
N ARG A 48 -13.59 -9.54 16.72
CA ARG A 48 -13.58 -10.30 17.97
C ARG A 48 -12.15 -10.19 18.52
N PRO A 49 -11.93 -9.47 19.63
CA PRO A 49 -10.59 -9.37 20.19
C PRO A 49 -10.14 -10.77 20.63
N GLY A 50 -8.97 -11.21 20.18
CA GLY A 50 -8.27 -12.37 20.75
C GLY A 50 -8.38 -13.70 19.99
N GLN A 51 -9.03 -13.76 18.81
CA GLN A 51 -9.04 -14.99 18.02
C GLN A 51 -8.00 -14.97 16.90
N LEU A 52 -6.83 -15.53 17.18
CA LEU A 52 -5.77 -15.73 16.18
C LEU A 52 -6.22 -16.67 15.07
N TYR A 53 -5.74 -16.44 13.86
CA TYR A 53 -5.99 -17.34 12.74
C TYR A 53 -5.40 -18.74 13.00
N SER A 54 -6.24 -19.77 12.84
CA SER A 54 -5.81 -21.16 12.92
C SER A 54 -4.83 -21.53 11.81
N ALA A 55 -4.20 -22.69 11.93
CA ALA A 55 -3.13 -23.04 11.03
C ALA A 55 -3.54 -23.21 9.56
N GLN A 56 -4.78 -23.63 9.37
CA GLN A 56 -5.42 -23.90 8.08
C GLN A 56 -6.26 -22.72 7.60
N HIS A 57 -6.29 -21.60 8.34
CA HIS A 57 -7.13 -20.48 7.99
C HIS A 57 -6.66 -19.85 6.65
N PRO A 58 -7.56 -19.70 5.64
CA PRO A 58 -7.18 -19.24 4.32
C PRO A 58 -6.47 -17.87 4.32
N ARG A 59 -6.90 -16.95 5.19
CA ARG A 59 -6.27 -15.63 5.35
C ARG A 59 -4.82 -15.74 5.82
N ARG A 60 -4.53 -16.63 6.78
CA ARG A 60 -3.18 -16.84 7.30
C ARG A 60 -2.27 -17.38 6.21
N ILE A 61 -2.74 -18.39 5.48
CA ILE A 61 -2.01 -18.99 4.36
C ILE A 61 -1.72 -17.94 3.27
N ALA A 62 -2.68 -17.06 2.99
CA ALA A 62 -2.49 -15.98 2.02
C ALA A 62 -1.45 -14.95 2.49
N LEU A 63 -1.48 -14.55 3.77
CA LEU A 63 -0.50 -13.64 4.36
C LEU A 63 0.90 -14.27 4.38
N ASP A 64 1.03 -15.53 4.79
CA ASP A 64 2.31 -16.26 4.76
C ASP A 64 2.93 -16.25 3.36
N LYS A 65 2.13 -16.50 2.31
CA LYS A 65 2.59 -16.42 0.91
C LYS A 65 3.04 -15.02 0.53
N LYS A 66 2.36 -13.98 1.03
CA LYS A 66 2.75 -12.58 0.78
C LYS A 66 4.04 -12.22 1.50
N VAL A 67 4.23 -12.66 2.75
CA VAL A 67 5.49 -12.47 3.49
C VAL A 67 6.65 -13.16 2.78
N VAL A 68 6.47 -14.41 2.34
CA VAL A 68 7.48 -15.12 1.52
C VAL A 68 7.81 -14.33 0.26
N THR A 69 6.78 -13.83 -0.45
CA THR A 69 6.98 -13.06 -1.67
C THR A 69 7.71 -11.73 -1.41
N PHE A 70 7.38 -11.04 -0.32
CA PHE A 70 8.07 -9.83 0.13
C PHE A 70 9.56 -10.10 0.36
N VAL A 71 9.86 -11.15 1.13
CA VAL A 71 11.25 -11.54 1.42
C VAL A 71 12.03 -11.88 0.14
N THR A 72 11.44 -12.65 -0.77
CA THR A 72 12.11 -13.05 -2.02
C THR A 72 12.25 -11.89 -3.00
N LYS A 73 11.21 -11.08 -3.19
CA LYS A 73 11.22 -9.99 -4.18
C LYS A 73 12.10 -8.83 -3.77
N ASP A 74 12.05 -8.48 -2.48
CA ASP A 74 12.75 -7.30 -1.96
C ASP A 74 14.10 -7.68 -1.32
N MET A 75 14.55 -8.92 -1.56
CA MET A 75 15.84 -9.47 -1.09
C MET A 75 16.07 -9.26 0.41
N GLN A 76 14.98 -9.33 1.19
CA GLN A 76 15.05 -9.08 2.63
C GLN A 76 15.70 -10.27 3.34
N PRO A 77 16.44 -10.04 4.44
CA PRO A 77 16.94 -11.13 5.26
C PRO A 77 15.77 -11.87 5.92
N ILE A 78 15.89 -13.20 6.06
CA ILE A 78 14.86 -14.04 6.70
C ILE A 78 14.62 -13.62 8.17
N SER A 79 15.60 -12.98 8.81
CA SER A 79 15.48 -12.46 10.18
C SER A 79 14.44 -11.33 10.32
N ILE A 80 14.00 -10.69 9.24
CA ILE A 80 13.05 -9.56 9.29
C ILE A 80 11.75 -9.89 10.03
N VAL A 81 11.31 -11.15 9.99
CA VAL A 81 10.09 -11.60 10.70
C VAL A 81 10.24 -11.62 12.22
N GLU A 82 11.48 -11.55 12.72
CA GLU A 82 11.79 -11.50 14.13
C GLU A 82 11.97 -10.06 14.64
N ASP A 83 12.14 -9.10 13.74
CA ASP A 83 12.35 -7.70 14.08
C ASP A 83 11.11 -7.09 14.74
N GLN A 84 11.34 -6.32 15.80
CA GLN A 84 10.27 -5.79 16.62
C GLN A 84 9.38 -4.81 15.85
N GLY A 85 9.97 -3.88 15.09
CA GLY A 85 9.21 -2.91 14.30
C GLY A 85 8.33 -3.56 13.22
N PHE A 86 8.81 -4.65 12.59
CA PHE A 86 8.01 -5.39 11.62
C PHE A 86 6.85 -6.14 12.27
N LYS A 87 7.07 -6.74 13.45
CA LYS A 87 6.00 -7.37 14.24
C LYS A 87 4.92 -6.38 14.66
N GLU A 88 5.32 -5.20 15.12
CA GLU A 88 4.39 -4.13 15.52
C GLU A 88 3.57 -3.65 14.33
N LEU A 89 4.21 -3.40 13.19
CA LEU A 89 3.53 -3.04 11.95
C LEU A 89 2.49 -4.10 11.55
N MET A 90 2.86 -5.38 11.57
CA MET A 90 1.96 -6.47 11.19
C MET A 90 0.82 -6.66 12.18
N LYS A 91 1.05 -6.42 13.47
CA LYS A 91 0.01 -6.46 14.50
C LYS A 91 -1.02 -5.34 14.33
N GLU A 92 -0.57 -4.15 13.96
CA GLU A 92 -1.47 -3.02 13.67
C GLU A 92 -2.23 -3.25 12.35
N ALA A 93 -1.58 -3.83 11.35
CA ALA A 93 -2.20 -4.12 10.05
C ALA A 93 -3.23 -5.26 10.11
N ASP A 94 -2.95 -6.35 10.82
CA ASP A 94 -3.86 -7.48 11.02
C ASP A 94 -3.63 -8.14 12.39
N PRO A 95 -4.41 -7.77 13.43
CA PRO A 95 -4.17 -8.20 14.81
C PRO A 95 -4.42 -9.71 15.04
N ASN A 96 -5.13 -10.37 14.12
CA ASN A 96 -5.42 -11.80 14.21
C ASN A 96 -4.34 -12.66 13.53
N TYR A 97 -3.38 -12.04 12.84
CA TYR A 97 -2.29 -12.72 12.15
C TYR A 97 -1.05 -12.83 13.03
N THR A 98 -0.48 -14.02 13.09
CA THR A 98 0.83 -14.26 13.71
C THR A 98 1.85 -14.54 12.63
N LEU A 99 2.90 -13.72 12.58
CA LEU A 99 4.01 -13.91 11.64
C LEU A 99 4.63 -15.31 11.78
N PRO A 100 5.01 -15.94 10.66
CA PRO A 100 5.70 -17.22 10.70
C PRO A 100 7.07 -17.05 11.35
N CYS A 101 7.48 -18.04 12.15
CA CYS A 101 8.85 -18.08 12.64
C CYS A 101 9.84 -18.33 11.49
N ARG A 102 11.11 -17.98 11.69
CA ARG A 102 12.18 -18.15 10.69
C ARG A 102 12.22 -19.56 10.09
N LYS A 103 12.12 -20.60 10.92
CA LYS A 103 12.09 -22.00 10.45
C LYS A 103 10.92 -22.26 9.49
N LYS A 104 9.72 -21.80 9.84
CA LYS A 104 8.53 -21.96 9.01
C LYS A 104 8.68 -21.19 7.69
N LEU A 105 9.21 -19.97 7.77
CA LEU A 105 9.48 -19.14 6.59
C LEU A 105 10.48 -19.81 5.65
N CYS A 106 11.58 -20.37 6.15
CA CYS A 106 12.54 -21.14 5.35
C CYS A 106 11.88 -22.33 4.65
N THR A 107 11.03 -23.10 5.33
CA THR A 107 10.29 -24.20 4.70
C THR A 107 9.40 -23.71 3.56
N LEU A 108 8.67 -22.61 3.77
CA LEU A 108 7.80 -22.04 2.75
C LEU A 108 8.60 -21.50 1.54
N LEU A 109 9.75 -20.88 1.78
CA LEU A 109 10.68 -20.43 0.76
C LEU A 109 11.20 -21.59 -0.09
N ASN A 110 11.65 -22.68 0.54
CA ASN A 110 12.11 -23.87 -0.18
C ASN A 110 10.99 -24.48 -1.05
N CYS A 111 9.76 -24.55 -0.53
CA CYS A 111 8.62 -24.99 -1.32
C CYS A 111 8.36 -24.06 -2.53
N GLN A 112 8.42 -22.75 -2.34
CA GLN A 112 8.23 -21.78 -3.43
C GLN A 112 9.35 -21.88 -4.48
N TYR A 113 10.59 -22.10 -4.04
CA TYR A 113 11.76 -22.29 -4.90
C TYR A 113 11.58 -23.51 -5.81
N GLU A 114 11.26 -24.68 -5.27
CA GLU A 114 11.09 -25.89 -6.10
C GLU A 114 9.98 -25.73 -7.14
N VAL A 115 8.85 -25.12 -6.76
CA VAL A 115 7.76 -24.82 -7.71
C VAL A 115 8.23 -23.90 -8.83
N THR A 116 8.97 -22.85 -8.50
CA THR A 116 9.43 -21.86 -9.48
C THR A 116 10.51 -22.45 -10.40
N LYS A 117 11.44 -23.22 -9.82
CA LYS A 117 12.48 -23.96 -10.54
C LYS A 117 11.88 -24.93 -11.55
N ASN A 118 10.91 -25.74 -11.14
CA ASN A 118 10.25 -26.69 -12.05
C ASN A 118 9.56 -25.96 -13.21
N LYS A 119 8.84 -24.86 -12.91
CA LYS A 119 8.20 -24.03 -13.93
C LYS A 119 9.21 -23.46 -14.94
N VAL A 120 10.35 -22.94 -14.46
CA VAL A 120 11.40 -22.40 -15.34
C VAL A 120 12.03 -23.52 -16.17
N GLN A 121 12.30 -24.69 -15.58
CA GLN A 121 12.82 -25.84 -16.31
C GLN A 121 11.87 -26.34 -17.41
N GLU A 122 10.56 -26.36 -17.14
CA GLU A 122 9.54 -26.69 -18.15
C GLU A 122 9.55 -25.68 -19.30
N GLN A 123 9.65 -24.38 -18.99
CA GLN A 123 9.74 -23.33 -19.99
C GLN A 123 11.01 -23.43 -20.85
N MET A 124 12.16 -23.75 -20.24
CA MET A 124 13.42 -23.97 -20.96
C MET A 124 13.31 -25.16 -21.93
N LYS A 125 12.80 -26.31 -21.45
CA LYS A 125 12.60 -27.50 -22.29
C LYS A 125 11.67 -27.24 -23.48
N ALA A 126 10.64 -26.41 -23.29
CA ALA A 126 9.73 -26.03 -24.37
C ALA A 126 10.40 -25.13 -25.41
N ALA A 127 11.31 -24.24 -24.99
CA ALA A 127 12.04 -23.33 -25.87
C ALA A 127 13.10 -24.05 -26.71
N ASP A 128 13.76 -25.07 -26.16
CA ASP A 128 14.80 -25.86 -26.86
C ASP A 128 14.26 -26.68 -28.05
N HIS A 129 12.94 -26.91 -28.14
CA HIS A 129 12.32 -27.57 -29.29
C HIS A 129 12.18 -26.63 -30.52
N VAL A 130 12.46 -25.32 -30.40
CA VAL A 130 12.17 -24.33 -31.45
C VAL A 130 13.42 -23.97 -32.29
N SER A 131 14.62 -24.44 -31.94
CA SER A 131 15.88 -24.01 -32.58
C SER A 131 16.42 -24.91 -33.70
N ASP A 132 15.71 -25.96 -34.14
CA ASP A 132 16.21 -26.91 -35.17
C ASP A 132 15.93 -26.51 -36.64
N TYR A 133 15.75 -25.22 -36.93
CA TYR A 133 15.62 -24.74 -38.32
C TYR A 133 16.79 -23.81 -38.67
N GLY A 134 17.88 -24.41 -39.13
CA GLY A 134 19.06 -23.67 -39.58
C GLY A 134 20.15 -24.48 -40.26
N HIS A 135 19.88 -25.67 -40.83
CA HIS A 135 20.76 -26.23 -41.85
C HIS A 135 20.36 -25.63 -43.20
N VAL A 136 21.04 -24.54 -43.58
CA VAL A 136 20.94 -24.00 -44.94
C VAL A 136 21.81 -24.90 -45.80
N ASP A 137 21.17 -25.73 -46.62
CA ASP A 137 21.80 -26.40 -47.76
C ASP A 137 22.37 -25.31 -48.68
N ILE A 138 23.64 -24.97 -48.50
CA ILE A 138 24.37 -24.14 -49.45
C ILE A 138 24.62 -25.05 -50.65
N GLY A 139 23.72 -24.93 -51.63
CA GLY A 139 23.74 -25.65 -52.88
C GLY A 139 25.13 -25.66 -53.51
N GLN A 140 25.45 -26.84 -54.02
CA GLN A 140 26.58 -27.16 -54.88
C GLN A 140 26.76 -26.08 -55.96
N TYR A 141 27.98 -25.56 -56.07
CA TYR A 141 28.52 -24.97 -57.29
C TYR A 141 29.60 -25.90 -57.83
#